data_AF-K6SX18-F1
#
_entry.id   AF-K6SX18-F1
#
_cell.length_a   1.000
_cell.length_b   1.000
_cell.length_c   1.000
_cell.angle_alpha   90.00
_cell.angle_beta   90.00
_cell.angle_gamma   90.00
#
_symmetry.space_group_name_H-M   'P 1'
#
loop_
_entity.id
_entity.type
_entity.pdbx_description
1 polymer ?
#
loop_
_entity_poly.entity_id
_entity_poly.type
_entity_poly.pdbx_seq_one_letter_code
_entity_poly.pdbx_strand_id
1 'polypeptide(L)'
;MADWKIIGLSGLINAVLTIILIVIYFPLFFLGPLTGGFLASYFSQGYEDYDKMDLKDGAIVGIFSGVIGGLIITLILIIGFETITTIINLTSIKIGIIPGVNTVLAAYIIFELSIIISTILGAIGGLIGIKVKKSE
;
A
#
# COMPACT_ATOMS: atom_id res chain seq x y z
N MET A 1 -13.64 -18.19 7.45
CA MET A 1 -12.80 -18.03 6.22
C MET A 1 -12.51 -16.55 5.93
N ALA A 2 -11.23 -16.19 5.75
CA ALA A 2 -10.83 -14.81 5.45
C ALA A 2 -11.45 -14.26 4.17
N ASP A 3 -12.02 -13.05 4.23
CA ASP A 3 -12.74 -12.43 3.12
C ASP A 3 -11.78 -11.72 2.15
N TRP A 4 -11.01 -12.53 1.41
CA TRP A 4 -9.95 -12.07 0.50
C TRP A 4 -10.39 -11.00 -0.52
N LYS A 5 -11.68 -10.99 -0.89
CA LYS A 5 -12.24 -9.95 -1.77
C LYS A 5 -12.20 -8.58 -1.10
N ILE A 6 -12.62 -8.51 0.16
CA ILE A 6 -12.63 -7.27 0.95
C ILE A 6 -11.19 -6.82 1.20
N ILE A 7 -10.30 -7.75 1.57
CA ILE A 7 -8.88 -7.46 1.83
C ILE A 7 -8.22 -6.90 0.57
N GLY A 8 -8.44 -7.54 -0.59
CA GLY A 8 -7.89 -7.11 -1.88
C GLY A 8 -8.42 -5.74 -2.31
N LEU A 9 -9.74 -5.52 -2.20
CA LEU A 9 -10.36 -4.23 -2.54
C LEU A 9 -9.83 -3.10 -1.65
N SER A 10 -9.66 -3.38 -0.37
CA SER A 10 -9.12 -2.41 0.59
C SER A 10 -7.64 -2.11 0.31
N GLY A 11 -6.87 -3.10 -0.14
CA GLY A 11 -5.50 -2.92 -0.64
C GLY A 11 -5.45 -2.05 -1.91
N LEU A 12 -6.42 -2.19 -2.81
CA LEU A 12 -6.54 -1.33 -3.98
C LEU A 12 -6.86 0.13 -3.58
N ILE A 13 -7.79 0.33 -2.63
CA ILE A 13 -8.11 1.67 -2.11
C ILE A 13 -6.89 2.29 -1.46
N ASN A 14 -6.12 1.52 -0.67
CA ASN A 14 -4.83 1.96 -0.14
C ASN A 14 -3.93 2.50 -1.26
N ALA A 15 -3.70 1.70 -2.30
CA ALA A 15 -2.81 2.10 -3.39
C ALA A 15 -3.29 3.36 -4.13
N VAL A 16 -4.57 3.39 -4.51
CA VAL A 16 -5.16 4.53 -5.24
C VAL A 16 -5.07 5.80 -4.40
N LEU A 17 -5.49 5.74 -3.13
CA LEU A 17 -5.49 6.91 -2.25
C LEU A 17 -4.06 7.39 -2.00
N THR A 18 -3.11 6.48 -1.80
CA THR A 18 -1.68 6.80 -1.63
C THR A 18 -1.13 7.54 -2.84
N ILE A 19 -1.36 7.02 -4.05
CA ILE A 19 -0.85 7.64 -5.29
C ILE A 19 -1.46 9.03 -5.50
N ILE A 20 -2.78 9.17 -5.31
CA ILE A 20 -3.45 10.47 -5.41
C ILE A 20 -2.85 11.47 -4.41
N LEU A 21 -2.64 11.05 -3.16
CA LEU A 21 -2.08 11.93 -2.13
C LEU A 21 -0.60 12.24 -2.37
N ILE A 22 0.20 11.32 -2.91
CA ILE A 22 1.57 11.61 -3.33
C ILE A 22 1.58 12.73 -4.37
N VAL A 23 0.67 12.70 -5.34
CA VAL A 23 0.59 13.68 -6.43
C VAL A 23 0.05 15.04 -5.95
N ILE A 24 -0.98 15.05 -5.10
CA ILE A 24 -1.66 16.28 -4.69
C ILE A 24 -0.99 16.92 -3.47
N TYR A 25 -0.63 16.12 -2.46
CA TYR A 25 -0.06 16.59 -1.21
C TYR A 25 0.76 15.50 -0.50
N PHE A 26 2.02 15.39 -0.92
CA PHE A 26 2.95 14.33 -0.50
C PHE A 26 2.92 14.00 1.00
N PRO A 27 2.88 14.96 1.95
CA PRO A 27 2.89 14.63 3.39
C PRO A 27 1.74 13.74 3.86
N LEU A 28 0.62 13.64 3.14
CA LEU A 28 -0.57 12.87 3.55
C LEU A 28 -0.64 11.46 3.00
N PHE A 29 0.36 10.98 2.25
CA PHE A 29 0.34 9.66 1.61
C PHE A 29 0.04 8.49 2.58
N PHE A 30 0.41 8.65 3.86
CA PHE A 30 0.18 7.67 4.93
C PHE A 30 -1.31 7.38 5.20
N LEU A 31 -2.22 8.25 4.74
CA LEU A 31 -3.66 8.02 4.87
C LEU A 31 -4.12 6.84 4.01
N GLY A 32 -3.50 6.59 2.84
CA GLY A 32 -3.85 5.46 2.00
C GLY A 32 -3.79 4.11 2.74
N PRO A 33 -2.63 3.74 3.31
CA PRO A 33 -2.50 2.49 4.05
C PRO A 33 -3.38 2.42 5.30
N LEU A 34 -3.51 3.53 6.04
CA LEU A 34 -4.41 3.59 7.21
C LEU A 34 -5.86 3.31 6.81
N THR A 35 -6.36 3.97 5.77
CA THR A 35 -7.73 3.79 5.29
C THR A 35 -7.94 2.39 4.73
N GLY A 36 -7.01 1.85 3.95
CA GLY A 36 -7.11 0.48 3.45
C GLY A 36 -7.16 -0.54 4.59
N GLY A 37 -6.26 -0.44 5.56
CA GLY A 37 -6.26 -1.31 6.73
C GLY A 37 -7.57 -1.22 7.53
N PHE A 38 -8.07 0.01 7.74
CA PHE A 38 -9.36 0.26 8.38
C PHE A 38 -10.50 -0.45 7.65
N LEU A 39 -10.65 -0.21 6.35
CA LEU A 39 -11.74 -0.79 5.55
C LEU A 39 -11.67 -2.33 5.53
N ALA A 40 -10.46 -2.88 5.41
CA ALA A 40 -10.26 -4.33 5.39
C ALA A 40 -10.79 -4.97 6.67
N SER A 41 -10.45 -4.39 7.83
CA SER A 41 -10.86 -4.92 9.13
C SER A 41 -12.31 -4.63 9.50
N TYR A 42 -12.84 -3.46 9.11
CA TYR A 42 -14.21 -3.05 9.43
C TYR A 42 -15.24 -3.90 8.66
N PHE A 43 -15.01 -4.12 7.35
CA PHE A 43 -15.95 -4.89 6.53
C PHE A 43 -15.74 -6.40 6.58
N SER A 44 -14.56 -6.88 6.97
CA SER A 44 -14.32 -8.32 7.11
C SER A 44 -15.15 -8.92 8.25
N GLN A 45 -15.74 -10.09 8.01
CA GLN A 45 -16.59 -10.79 8.97
C GLN A 45 -15.78 -11.70 9.92
N GLY A 46 -14.60 -12.17 9.50
CA GLY A 46 -13.68 -12.97 10.31
C GLY A 46 -12.46 -13.45 9.50
N TYR A 47 -11.32 -13.65 10.14
CA TYR A 47 -10.11 -14.19 9.50
C TYR A 47 -10.00 -15.72 9.69
N GLU A 48 -10.38 -16.23 10.87
CA GLU A 48 -10.50 -17.66 11.21
C GLU A 48 -11.98 -18.09 11.37
N ASP A 49 -12.27 -19.38 11.53
CA ASP A 49 -13.64 -19.95 11.65
C ASP A 49 -14.31 -19.69 13.01
N TYR A 50 -13.98 -18.58 13.66
CA TYR A 50 -14.62 -18.12 14.88
C TYR A 50 -15.60 -17.00 14.57
N ASP A 51 -16.74 -16.98 15.28
CA ASP A 51 -17.88 -16.09 15.03
C ASP A 51 -17.57 -14.57 15.08
N LYS A 52 -16.43 -14.16 15.66
CA LYS A 52 -16.11 -12.75 15.90
C LYS A 52 -14.64 -12.44 15.70
N MET A 53 -14.38 -11.44 14.88
CA MET A 53 -13.06 -10.89 14.63
C MET A 53 -12.50 -10.18 15.87
N ASP A 54 -11.30 -10.55 16.30
CA ASP A 54 -10.64 -9.92 17.43
C ASP A 54 -9.69 -8.76 17.00
N LEU A 55 -9.01 -8.12 17.96
CA LEU A 55 -8.06 -7.05 17.64
C LEU A 55 -6.86 -7.57 16.84
N LYS A 56 -6.42 -8.80 17.11
CA LYS A 56 -5.30 -9.44 16.43
C LYS A 56 -5.69 -9.73 14.98
N ASP A 57 -6.87 -10.26 14.73
CA ASP A 57 -7.43 -10.48 13.40
C ASP A 57 -7.56 -9.17 12.62
N GLY A 58 -8.01 -8.10 13.29
CA GLY A 58 -8.02 -6.73 12.75
C GLY A 58 -6.67 -6.29 12.23
N ALA A 59 -5.63 -6.42 13.07
CA ALA A 59 -4.27 -6.08 12.69
C ALA A 59 -3.77 -6.96 11.53
N ILE A 60 -4.04 -8.27 11.56
CA ILE A 60 -3.61 -9.22 10.53
C ILE A 60 -4.26 -8.89 9.18
N VAL A 61 -5.57 -8.67 9.14
CA VAL A 61 -6.28 -8.28 7.92
C VAL A 61 -5.78 -6.92 7.41
N GLY A 62 -5.52 -5.98 8.32
CA GLY A 62 -4.88 -4.71 8.00
C GLY A 62 -3.49 -4.86 7.38
N ILE A 63 -2.67 -5.78 7.90
CA ILE A 63 -1.35 -6.14 7.35
C ILE A 63 -1.49 -6.65 5.91
N PHE A 64 -2.41 -7.60 5.65
CA PHE A 64 -2.58 -8.14 4.30
C PHE A 64 -3.05 -7.09 3.31
N SER A 65 -4.00 -6.23 3.70
CA SER A 65 -4.40 -5.09 2.89
C SER A 65 -3.24 -4.12 2.64
N GLY A 66 -2.41 -3.88 3.66
CA GLY A 66 -1.21 -3.06 3.59
C GLY A 66 -0.19 -3.62 2.61
N VAL A 67 0.13 -4.92 2.69
CA VAL A 67 1.05 -5.61 1.78
C VAL A 67 0.55 -5.57 0.33
N ILE A 68 -0.74 -5.88 0.11
CA ILE A 68 -1.34 -5.83 -1.23
C ILE A 68 -1.24 -4.41 -1.82
N GLY A 69 -1.63 -3.39 -1.04
CA GLY A 69 -1.53 -2.01 -1.48
C GLY A 69 -0.09 -1.55 -1.72
N GLY A 70 0.84 -1.93 -0.84
CA GLY A 70 2.27 -1.62 -0.97
C GLY A 70 2.91 -2.24 -2.22
N LEU A 71 2.52 -3.46 -2.58
CA LEU A 71 2.92 -4.11 -3.84
C LEU A 71 2.39 -3.36 -5.06
N ILE A 72 1.10 -2.99 -5.05
CA ILE A 72 0.49 -2.21 -6.15
C ILE A 72 1.17 -0.85 -6.29
N ILE A 73 1.38 -0.12 -5.19
CA ILE A 73 2.09 1.16 -5.17
C ILE A 73 3.48 0.99 -5.78
N THR A 74 4.21 -0.05 -5.37
CA THR A 74 5.56 -0.31 -5.88
C THR A 74 5.54 -0.52 -7.39
N LEU A 75 4.62 -1.35 -7.91
CA LEU A 75 4.51 -1.60 -9.34
C LEU A 75 4.21 -0.30 -10.11
N ILE A 76 3.27 0.50 -9.60
CA ILE A 76 2.92 1.80 -10.20
C ILE A 76 4.14 2.73 -10.22
N LEU A 77 4.86 2.84 -9.10
CA LEU A 77 6.01 3.72 -8.97
C LEU A 77 7.18 3.28 -9.85
N ILE A 78 7.52 1.98 -9.88
CA ILE A 78 8.62 1.47 -10.72
C ILE A 78 8.32 1.71 -12.20
N ILE A 79 7.13 1.31 -12.68
CA ILE A 79 6.73 1.51 -14.08
C ILE A 79 6.68 3.00 -14.43
N GLY A 80 6.14 3.82 -13.52
CA GLY A 80 6.08 5.27 -13.67
C GLY A 80 7.47 5.92 -13.75
N PHE A 81 8.40 5.51 -12.88
CA PHE A 81 9.77 6.05 -12.85
C PHE A 81 10.56 5.69 -14.10
N GLU A 82 10.46 4.45 -14.58
CA GLU A 82 11.13 4.01 -15.82
C GLU A 82 10.62 4.79 -17.04
N THR A 83 9.31 5.04 -17.10
CA THR A 83 8.71 5.81 -18.20
C THR A 83 9.21 7.26 -18.20
N ILE A 84 9.24 7.91 -17.04
CA ILE A 84 9.71 9.30 -16.89
C ILE A 84 11.21 9.40 -17.22
N THR A 85 12.03 8.49 -16.68
CA THR A 85 13.49 8.51 -16.92
C THR A 85 13.83 8.23 -18.39
N THR A 86 13.08 7.34 -19.07
CA THR A 86 13.24 7.08 -20.51
C THR A 86 12.93 8.32 -21.35
N ILE A 87 11.83 9.03 -21.06
CA ILE A 87 11.46 10.26 -21.77
C ILE A 87 12.50 11.37 -21.54
N ILE A 88 12.98 11.52 -20.30
CA ILE A 88 14.04 12.49 -19.96
C ILE A 88 15.35 12.15 -20.68
N ASN A 89 15.71 10.87 -20.78
CA ASN A 89 16.92 10.45 -21.48
C ASN A 89 16.82 10.59 -23.00
N LEU A 90 15.63 10.36 -23.59
CA LEU A 90 15.38 10.59 -25.01
C LEU A 90 15.44 12.08 -25.38
N THR A 91 15.03 12.96 -24.46
CA THR A 91 15.15 14.43 -24.62
C THR A 91 16.55 14.96 -24.28
N SER A 92 17.28 14.28 -23.40
CA SER A 92 18.67 14.57 -23.02
C SER A 92 19.67 13.78 -23.87
N ILE A 93 19.74 14.08 -25.15
CA ILE A 93 20.82 13.59 -26.02
C ILE A 93 22.16 14.07 -25.45
N LYS A 94 23.02 13.11 -25.05
CA LYS A 94 24.42 13.24 -24.57
C LYS A 94 24.62 13.71 -23.11
N ILE A 95 24.49 12.80 -22.14
CA ILE A 95 25.45 12.75 -21.01
C ILE A 95 25.70 11.27 -20.69
N GLY A 96 26.95 10.83 -20.76
CA GLY A 96 27.39 9.43 -20.64
C GLY A 96 27.28 8.85 -19.23
N ILE A 97 26.06 8.77 -18.72
CA ILE A 97 25.73 8.01 -17.51
C ILE A 97 25.25 6.65 -17.97
N ILE A 98 25.93 5.57 -17.55
CA ILE A 98 25.53 4.20 -17.86
C ILE A 98 24.09 4.01 -17.36
N PRO A 99 23.08 3.84 -18.24
CA PRO A 99 21.70 3.67 -17.82
C PRO A 99 21.55 2.29 -17.19
N GLY A 100 20.96 2.21 -15.99
CA GLY A 100 20.44 0.94 -15.45
C GLY A 100 20.89 0.53 -14.05
N VAL A 101 22.07 0.95 -13.56
CA VAL A 101 22.54 0.53 -12.22
C VAL A 101 21.79 1.27 -11.10
N ASN A 102 21.56 2.57 -11.27
CA ASN A 102 20.87 3.39 -10.27
C ASN A 102 19.35 3.14 -10.21
N THR A 103 18.73 2.70 -11.32
CA THR A 103 17.29 2.46 -11.39
C THR A 103 16.88 1.20 -10.63
N VAL A 104 17.67 0.13 -10.71
CA VAL A 104 17.43 -1.10 -9.95
C VAL A 104 17.53 -0.85 -8.44
N LEU A 105 18.56 -0.09 -8.01
CA LEU A 105 18.71 0.27 -6.60
C LEU A 105 17.55 1.15 -6.10
N ALA A 106 17.13 2.14 -6.90
CA ALA A 106 15.98 2.98 -6.56
C ALA A 106 14.67 2.17 -6.47
N ALA A 107 14.44 1.26 -7.43
CA ALA A 107 13.28 0.36 -7.42
C ALA A 107 13.25 -0.53 -6.17
N TYR A 108 14.41 -1.06 -5.77
CA TYR A 108 14.57 -1.85 -4.55
C TYR A 108 14.20 -1.05 -3.29
N ILE A 109 14.72 0.18 -3.16
CA ILE A 109 14.40 1.06 -2.03
C ILE A 109 12.91 1.41 -2.00
N ILE A 110 12.31 1.73 -3.16
CA ILE A 110 10.88 2.02 -3.27
C ILE A 110 10.07 0.81 -2.83
N PHE A 111 10.44 -0.41 -3.26
CA PHE A 111 9.78 -1.64 -2.86
C PHE A 111 9.80 -1.84 -1.34
N GLU A 112 10.97 -1.76 -0.72
CA GLU A 112 11.11 -1.94 0.73
C GLU A 112 10.28 -0.91 1.50
N LEU A 113 10.43 0.38 1.17
CA LEU A 113 9.72 1.46 1.87
C LEU A 113 8.21 1.34 1.69
N SER A 114 7.75 1.07 0.47
CA SER A 114 6.31 0.96 0.17
C SER A 114 5.66 -0.18 0.94
N ILE A 115 6.33 -1.35 1.00
CA ILE A 115 5.82 -2.49 1.76
C ILE A 115 5.86 -2.23 3.25
N ILE A 116 6.99 -1.77 3.80
CA ILE A 116 7.15 -1.57 5.24
C ILE A 116 6.13 -0.55 5.75
N ILE A 117 6.05 0.62 5.10
CA ILE A 117 5.14 1.69 5.51
C ILE A 117 3.69 1.23 5.36
N SER A 118 3.33 0.63 4.22
CA SER A 118 1.95 0.19 4.00
C SER A 118 1.52 -0.92 4.96
N THR A 119 2.44 -1.80 5.33
CA THR A 119 2.17 -2.89 6.27
C THR A 119 1.94 -2.37 7.68
N ILE A 120 2.83 -1.51 8.18
CA ILE A 120 2.73 -0.97 9.54
C ILE A 120 1.46 -0.12 9.69
N LEU A 121 1.24 0.81 8.75
CA LEU A 121 0.07 1.67 8.77
C LEU A 121 -1.22 0.89 8.48
N GLY A 122 -1.17 -0.12 7.60
CA GLY A 122 -2.28 -1.04 7.38
C GLY A 122 -2.67 -1.79 8.65
N ALA A 123 -1.71 -2.27 9.43
CA ALA A 123 -1.96 -2.91 10.72
C ALA A 123 -2.64 -1.94 11.71
N ILE A 124 -2.15 -0.70 11.79
CA ILE A 124 -2.74 0.34 12.66
C ILE A 124 -4.16 0.66 12.23
N GLY A 125 -4.40 0.85 10.92
CA GLY A 125 -5.73 1.02 10.36
C GLY A 125 -6.66 -0.13 10.73
N GLY A 126 -6.16 -1.37 10.62
CA GLY A 126 -6.88 -2.59 10.98
C GLY A 126 -7.30 -2.66 12.46
N LEU A 127 -6.41 -2.23 13.36
CA LEU A 127 -6.74 -2.12 14.78
C LEU A 127 -7.85 -1.10 15.05
N ILE A 128 -7.81 0.04 14.36
CA ILE A 128 -8.82 1.09 14.48
C ILE A 128 -10.16 0.59 13.95
N GLY A 129 -10.19 -0.08 12.79
CA GLY A 129 -11.44 -0.56 12.19
C GLY A 129 -12.17 -1.57 13.07
N ILE A 130 -11.45 -2.51 13.71
CA ILE A 130 -12.07 -3.41 14.69
C ILE A 130 -12.57 -2.69 15.93
N LYS A 131 -11.82 -1.72 16.46
CA LYS A 131 -12.27 -0.95 17.62
C LYS A 131 -13.60 -0.25 17.35
N VAL A 132 -13.71 0.39 16.19
CA VAL A 132 -14.94 1.09 15.77
C VAL A 132 -16.08 0.08 15.59
N LYS A 133 -15.83 -1.02 14.87
CA LYS A 133 -16.84 -2.07 14.65
C LYS A 133 -17.39 -2.67 15.94
N LYS A 134 -16.55 -2.81 16.98
CA LYS A 134 -16.96 -3.35 18.29
C LYS A 134 -17.70 -2.34 19.17
N SER A 135 -17.59 -1.04 18.86
CA SER A 135 -18.28 0.02 19.58
C SER A 135 -19.67 0.35 19.02
N GLU A 136 -20.00 -0.16 17.84
CA GLU A 136 -21.35 -0.15 17.25
C GLU A 136 -22.16 -1.37 17.72
#